data_AF-A0A2N9MWK2-F1
#
_entry.id   AF-A0A2N9MWK2-F1
#
_cell.length_a   1.000
_cell.length_b   1.000
_cell.length_c   1.000
_cell.angle_alpha   90.00
_cell.angle_beta   90.00
_cell.angle_gamma   90.00
#
_symmetry.space_group_name_H-M   'P 1'
#
loop_
_entity.id
_entity.type
_entity.pdbx_description
1 polymer ?
#
loop_
_entity_poly.entity_id
_entity_poly.type
_entity_poly.pdbx_seq_one_letter_code
_entity_poly.pdbx_strand_id
1 'polypeptide(L)'
;MQGLLLECAVRAALIAAATAAVMAALHVRSAAARHAAWLGVVVWMLVLPAWTSWLPKLTVRLLAAPASPAAIRAVPVSPLALPQAPDLPVPEAPAPHFVWNWWTCLPAAWLLGAGLLLARVAIGTIRAHALIRTARRCQGLWTSSSCVAPVTVGWLHPKVILPEDAHNWTEAQRAAVLAHEHEHARRRDPLVRLLALLNRAAFWFHPLAWWLERRLSTLAEEACDAAVLAQGHDPFEYSSYLLEIARTVERRGRRVDVLGMAMPGSSLSRRIRQILSAHPAPSTPRVRTLCAASVCLLVSGVFAAGALGRQKAHVPAVLPLVAVAQPAQTEPPAPTPEPAPAPAPQAQKWRMLVLYFDMAMDTAAQGRAISAAEKFVGAQMETTDKMAIMVFRGAAPVVVQDFTDDRDRLRRAIQQLSGGPSGTADADLQLAGLRDAVHMLGRVEGKKALLYFAASMQRTGANDAGLQEVINAAVRANVAFFPIDAQGLIAKPPVP
;
A
#
# COMPACT_ATOMS: atom_id res chain seq x y z
N MET A 1 22.17 8.53 -1.57
CA MET A 1 21.38 7.26 -1.61
C MET A 1 19.89 7.46 -1.28
N GLN A 2 19.53 8.22 -0.23
CA GLN A 2 18.13 8.35 0.22
C GLN A 2 17.16 8.91 -0.84
N GLY A 3 17.52 10.00 -1.51
CA GLY A 3 16.70 10.57 -2.60
C GLY A 3 16.48 9.60 -3.76
N LEU A 4 17.49 8.79 -4.08
CA LEU A 4 17.44 7.80 -5.16
C LEU A 4 16.42 6.68 -4.87
N LEU A 5 16.42 6.14 -3.63
CA LEU A 5 15.52 5.06 -3.24
C LEU A 5 14.06 5.52 -3.21
N LEU A 6 13.79 6.71 -2.68
CA LEU A 6 12.44 7.29 -2.66
C LEU A 6 11.95 7.59 -4.08
N GLU A 7 12.81 8.16 -4.92
CA GLU A 7 12.49 8.43 -6.32
C GLU A 7 12.21 7.14 -7.10
N CYS A 8 13.04 6.10 -6.91
CA CYS A 8 12.81 4.79 -7.53
C CYS A 8 11.51 4.15 -7.04
N ALA A 9 11.18 4.26 -5.75
CA ALA A 9 9.92 3.76 -5.19
C ALA A 9 8.70 4.44 -5.82
N VAL A 10 8.70 5.77 -5.91
CA VAL A 10 7.61 6.53 -6.54
C VAL A 10 7.48 6.17 -8.03
N ARG A 11 8.60 6.12 -8.76
CA ARG A 11 8.60 5.73 -10.18
C ARG A 11 8.08 4.30 -10.38
N ALA A 12 8.47 3.36 -9.53
CA ALA A 12 7.98 1.99 -9.57
C ALA A 12 6.46 1.91 -9.38
N ALA A 13 5.91 2.68 -8.43
CA ALA A 13 4.46 2.75 -8.22
C ALA A 13 3.72 3.34 -9.43
N LEU A 14 4.26 4.40 -10.05
CA LEU A 14 3.68 5.01 -11.26
C LEU A 14 3.70 4.04 -12.45
N ILE A 15 4.82 3.36 -12.68
CA ILE A 15 4.97 2.36 -13.75
C ILE A 15 3.94 1.21 -13.56
N ALA A 16 3.79 0.73 -12.33
CA ALA A 16 2.82 -0.31 -12.03
C ALA A 16 1.37 0.16 -12.24
N ALA A 17 1.03 1.38 -11.81
CA ALA A 17 -0.29 1.96 -12.01
C ALA A 17 -0.61 2.16 -13.50
N ALA A 18 0.34 2.70 -14.28
CA ALA A 18 0.20 2.87 -15.72
C ALA A 18 0.02 1.52 -16.43
N THR A 19 0.81 0.51 -16.07
CA THR A 19 0.68 -0.84 -16.62
C THR A 19 -0.68 -1.45 -16.31
N ALA A 20 -1.19 -1.30 -15.07
CA ALA A 20 -2.53 -1.73 -14.70
C ALA A 20 -3.62 -1.03 -15.52
N ALA A 21 -3.52 0.29 -15.68
CA ALA A 21 -4.47 1.10 -16.45
C ALA A 21 -4.51 0.67 -17.93
N VAL A 22 -3.34 0.46 -18.55
CA VAL A 22 -3.23 -0.02 -19.94
C VAL A 22 -3.86 -1.41 -20.08
N MET A 23 -3.55 -2.34 -19.17
CA MET A 23 -4.16 -3.67 -19.21
C MET A 23 -5.68 -3.65 -19.03
N ALA A 24 -6.19 -2.75 -18.18
CA ALA A 24 -7.62 -2.56 -17.99
C ALA A 24 -8.29 -1.99 -19.25
N ALA A 25 -7.71 -0.93 -19.84
CA ALA A 25 -8.22 -0.31 -21.07
C ALA A 25 -8.24 -1.30 -22.25
N LEU A 26 -7.17 -2.09 -22.39
CA LEU A 26 -7.05 -3.11 -23.44
C LEU A 26 -7.80 -4.42 -23.11
N HIS A 27 -8.49 -4.49 -21.98
CA HIS A 27 -9.25 -5.67 -21.54
C HIS A 27 -8.44 -6.97 -21.62
N VAL A 28 -7.19 -6.93 -21.13
CA VAL A 28 -6.25 -8.06 -21.23
C VAL A 28 -6.69 -9.18 -20.28
N ARG A 29 -7.43 -10.17 -20.81
CA ARG A 29 -7.93 -11.31 -20.04
C ARG A 29 -6.93 -12.46 -19.92
N SER A 30 -6.03 -12.60 -20.89
CA SER A 30 -5.04 -13.69 -20.91
C SER A 30 -4.09 -13.62 -19.71
N ALA A 31 -3.95 -14.73 -18.98
CA ALA A 31 -3.01 -14.85 -17.86
C ALA A 31 -1.56 -14.65 -18.34
N ALA A 32 -1.20 -15.22 -19.49
CA ALA A 32 0.13 -15.09 -20.08
C ALA A 32 0.48 -13.63 -20.43
N ALA A 33 -0.48 -12.87 -20.98
CA ALA A 33 -0.29 -11.47 -21.31
C ALA A 33 -0.12 -10.60 -20.06
N ARG A 34 -0.98 -10.80 -19.05
CA ARG A 34 -0.87 -10.13 -17.74
C ARG A 34 0.47 -10.46 -17.08
N HIS A 35 0.91 -11.71 -17.16
CA HIS A 35 2.20 -12.14 -16.63
C HIS A 35 3.37 -11.39 -17.30
N ALA A 36 3.38 -11.31 -18.64
CA ALA A 36 4.41 -10.59 -19.38
C ALA A 36 4.45 -9.09 -19.05
N ALA A 37 3.28 -8.45 -18.92
CA ALA A 37 3.20 -7.04 -18.56
C ALA A 37 3.78 -6.78 -17.15
N TRP A 38 3.41 -7.59 -16.15
CA TRP A 38 3.95 -7.46 -14.80
C TRP A 38 5.43 -7.82 -14.70
N LEU A 39 5.92 -8.74 -15.53
CA LEU A 39 7.36 -9.00 -15.66
C LEU A 39 8.09 -7.76 -16.19
N GLY A 40 7.50 -7.05 -17.16
CA GLY A 40 8.03 -5.77 -17.64
C GLY A 40 8.21 -4.75 -16.52
N VAL A 41 7.24 -4.64 -15.61
CA VAL A 41 7.33 -3.78 -14.41
C VAL A 41 8.49 -4.20 -13.51
N VAL A 42 8.65 -5.50 -13.24
CA VAL A 42 9.77 -6.03 -12.43
C VAL A 42 11.12 -5.69 -13.07
N VAL A 43 11.26 -5.87 -14.39
CA VAL A 43 12.49 -5.54 -15.11
C VAL A 43 12.79 -4.04 -15.01
N TRP A 44 11.78 -3.19 -15.22
CA TRP A 44 11.95 -1.75 -15.06
C TRP A 44 12.35 -1.36 -13.63
N MET A 45 11.73 -1.95 -12.60
CA MET A 45 12.11 -1.72 -11.20
C MET A 45 13.58 -2.05 -10.93
N LEU A 46 14.09 -3.15 -11.49
CA LEU A 46 15.49 -3.56 -11.35
C LEU A 46 16.46 -2.65 -12.10
N VAL A 47 16.05 -2.13 -13.27
CA VAL A 47 16.89 -1.25 -14.11
C VAL A 47 16.88 0.21 -13.65
N LEU A 48 15.79 0.67 -13.01
CA LEU A 48 15.58 2.05 -12.57
C LEU A 48 16.76 2.68 -11.81
N PRO A 49 17.39 2.02 -10.81
CA PRO A 49 18.52 2.59 -10.09
C PRO A 49 19.74 2.88 -10.97
N ALA A 50 19.99 2.04 -11.98
CA ALA A 50 21.06 2.25 -12.96
C ALA A 50 20.65 3.25 -14.06
N TRP A 51 19.36 3.29 -14.41
CA TRP A 51 18.83 4.23 -15.41
C TRP A 51 18.84 5.69 -14.91
N THR A 52 18.47 5.89 -13.65
CA THR A 52 18.40 7.23 -13.02
C THR A 52 19.77 7.87 -12.80
N SER A 53 20.87 7.09 -12.80
CA SER A 53 22.23 7.62 -12.69
C SER A 53 22.85 8.03 -14.02
N TRP A 54 22.26 7.66 -15.17
CA TRP A 54 22.86 7.87 -16.51
C TRP A 54 22.19 8.94 -17.38
N LEU A 55 20.94 9.36 -17.13
CA LEU A 55 20.29 10.39 -17.95
C LEU A 55 20.51 11.83 -17.45
N PRO A 56 20.61 12.84 -18.36
CA PRO A 56 20.50 14.25 -18.01
C PRO A 56 19.10 14.54 -17.46
N LYS A 57 19.02 15.26 -16.34
CA LYS A 57 17.77 15.60 -15.65
C LYS A 57 16.96 16.59 -16.50
N LEU A 58 16.01 16.13 -17.30
CA LEU A 58 15.04 17.01 -18.00
C LEU A 58 14.05 17.60 -16.98
N THR A 59 14.17 18.90 -16.72
CA THR A 59 13.39 19.59 -15.68
C THR A 59 12.00 19.97 -16.17
N VAL A 60 10.95 19.33 -15.64
CA VAL A 60 9.56 19.76 -15.81
C VAL A 60 9.20 20.81 -14.74
N ARG A 61 8.72 21.98 -15.18
CA ARG A 61 8.31 23.09 -14.30
C ARG A 61 7.05 22.72 -13.51
N LEU A 62 7.16 22.59 -12.19
CA LEU A 62 6.02 22.72 -11.27
C LEU A 62 6.04 24.12 -10.63
N LEU A 63 4.86 24.71 -10.44
CA LEU A 63 4.67 26.03 -9.84
C LEU A 63 5.41 26.16 -8.50
N ALA A 64 6.05 27.32 -8.34
CA ALA A 64 6.95 27.64 -7.25
C ALA A 64 6.26 27.57 -5.88
N ALA A 65 6.93 26.99 -4.88
CA ALA A 65 6.63 27.28 -3.48
C ALA A 65 7.02 28.74 -3.18
N PRO A 66 6.28 29.45 -2.30
CA PRO A 66 6.65 30.80 -1.91
C PRO A 66 8.07 30.82 -1.32
N ALA A 67 8.88 31.77 -1.78
CA ALA A 67 10.26 31.93 -1.34
C ALA A 67 10.30 32.12 0.18
N SER A 68 11.15 31.36 0.88
CA SER A 68 11.55 31.76 2.23
C SER A 68 12.16 33.16 2.17
N PRO A 69 11.86 34.05 3.13
CA PRO A 69 12.44 35.39 3.14
C PRO A 69 13.95 35.26 3.13
N ALA A 70 14.58 36.00 2.21
CA ALA A 70 16.01 36.04 2.06
C ALA A 70 16.66 36.31 3.42
N ALA A 71 17.57 35.42 3.83
CA ALA A 71 18.46 35.72 4.95
C ALA A 71 19.18 37.02 4.61
N ILE A 72 18.92 38.06 5.41
CA ILE A 72 19.56 39.36 5.30
C ILE A 72 21.06 39.09 5.38
N ARG A 73 21.76 39.28 4.26
CA ARG A 73 23.21 39.20 4.22
C ARG A 73 23.71 40.42 4.99
N ALA A 74 24.24 40.20 6.19
CA ALA A 74 24.90 41.26 6.96
C ALA A 74 26.00 41.87 6.09
N VAL A 75 25.87 43.16 5.80
CA VAL A 75 26.94 43.94 5.18
C VAL A 75 28.08 44.01 6.20
N PRO A 76 29.33 43.68 5.84
CA PRO A 76 30.45 43.88 6.75
C PRO A 76 30.62 45.39 6.95
N VAL A 77 30.15 45.89 8.07
CA VAL A 77 30.50 47.23 8.53
C VAL A 77 31.96 47.14 8.97
N SER A 78 32.86 47.85 8.28
CA SER A 78 34.24 47.99 8.75
C SER A 78 34.21 48.51 10.19
N PRO A 79 34.85 47.82 11.15
CA PRO A 79 34.83 48.29 12.53
C PRO A 79 35.58 49.62 12.60
N LEU A 80 34.86 50.69 12.91
CA LEU A 80 35.45 51.91 13.44
C LEU A 80 36.23 51.49 14.69
N ALA A 81 37.51 51.82 14.77
CA ALA A 81 38.37 51.46 15.89
C ALA A 81 37.84 52.09 17.18
N LEU A 82 37.03 51.34 17.93
CA LEU A 82 36.67 51.65 19.30
C LEU A 82 37.80 51.15 20.23
N PRO A 83 38.03 51.83 21.37
CA PRO A 83 39.02 51.40 22.35
C PRO A 83 38.74 49.95 22.77
N GLN A 84 39.78 49.11 22.78
CA GLN A 84 39.64 47.71 23.18
C GLN A 84 39.10 47.64 24.62
N ALA A 85 37.94 47.01 24.77
CA ALA A 85 37.38 46.66 26.07
C ALA A 85 38.27 45.60 26.74
N PRO A 86 38.35 45.56 28.08
CA PRO A 86 39.15 44.57 28.80
C PRO A 86 38.71 43.14 28.46
N ASP A 87 39.69 42.25 28.28
CA ASP A 87 39.50 40.84 27.94
C ASP A 87 38.64 40.13 29.01
N LEU A 88 37.35 40.02 28.75
CA LEU A 88 36.48 39.10 29.47
C LEU A 88 36.83 37.67 29.02
N PRO A 89 36.84 36.69 29.95
CA PRO A 89 37.13 35.30 29.59
C PRO A 89 36.13 34.83 28.53
N VAL A 90 36.64 34.48 27.35
CA VAL A 90 35.85 33.91 26.27
C VAL A 90 35.28 32.58 26.76
N PRO A 91 33.95 32.40 26.84
CA PRO A 91 33.38 31.12 27.24
C PRO A 91 33.84 30.05 26.25
N GLU A 92 34.51 29.02 26.80
CA GLU A 92 35.02 27.88 26.05
C GLU A 92 33.87 27.24 25.26
N ALA A 93 34.04 27.13 23.94
CA ALA A 93 32.99 26.61 23.07
C ALA A 93 32.56 25.22 23.57
N PRO A 94 31.25 24.96 23.75
CA PRO A 94 30.79 23.66 24.24
C PRO A 94 31.31 22.56 23.31
N ALA A 95 31.92 21.53 23.91
CA ALA A 95 32.42 20.38 23.17
C ALA A 95 31.33 19.83 22.24
N PRO A 96 31.68 19.36 21.02
CA PRO A 96 30.69 18.81 20.10
C PRO A 96 29.98 17.64 20.75
N HIS A 97 28.71 17.83 21.10
CA HIS A 97 27.87 16.76 21.61
C HIS A 97 27.56 15.82 20.45
N PHE A 98 27.87 14.54 20.63
CA PHE A 98 27.58 13.50 19.65
C PHE A 98 26.06 13.39 19.47
N VAL A 99 25.55 13.92 18.35
CA VAL A 99 24.13 13.78 18.00
C VAL A 99 23.93 12.44 17.32
N TRP A 100 23.26 11.50 17.99
CA TRP A 100 22.91 10.22 17.38
C TRP A 100 22.01 10.46 16.17
N ASN A 101 22.56 10.25 14.98
CA ASN A 101 21.85 10.45 13.74
C ASN A 101 21.28 9.11 13.25
N TRP A 102 20.05 8.78 13.62
CA TRP A 102 19.37 7.54 13.20
C TRP A 102 19.33 7.35 11.67
N TRP A 103 19.51 8.42 10.89
CA TRP A 103 19.62 8.36 9.44
C TRP A 103 20.85 7.57 8.94
N THR A 104 21.92 7.46 9.72
CA THR A 104 23.11 6.65 9.37
C THR A 104 22.85 5.15 9.51
N CYS A 105 21.83 4.76 10.28
CA CYS A 105 21.44 3.36 10.45
C CYS A 105 20.58 2.83 9.27
N LEU A 106 19.94 3.70 8.49
CA LEU A 106 19.05 3.29 7.40
C LEU A 106 19.74 2.48 6.28
N PRO A 107 20.93 2.86 5.76
CA PRO A 107 21.64 2.05 4.78
C PRO A 107 22.05 0.68 5.34
N ALA A 108 22.47 0.64 6.61
CA ALA A 108 22.83 -0.61 7.27
C ALA A 108 21.62 -1.54 7.42
N ALA A 109 20.47 -1.00 7.86
CA ALA A 109 19.21 -1.74 7.94
C ALA A 109 18.75 -2.23 6.55
N TRP A 110 18.90 -1.40 5.52
CA TRP A 110 18.57 -1.78 4.14
C TRP A 110 19.47 -2.92 3.65
N LEU A 111 20.79 -2.83 3.85
CA LEU A 111 21.77 -3.85 3.47
C LEU A 111 21.52 -5.17 4.21
N LEU A 112 21.19 -5.11 5.50
CA LEU A 112 20.86 -6.28 6.30
C LEU A 112 19.62 -6.99 5.74
N GLY A 113 18.53 -6.25 5.50
CA GLY A 113 17.28 -6.79 4.97
C GLY A 113 17.45 -7.39 3.56
N ALA A 114 18.13 -6.66 2.67
CA ALA A 114 18.45 -7.13 1.33
C ALA A 114 19.37 -8.37 1.37
N GLY A 115 20.41 -8.34 2.21
CA GLY A 115 21.36 -9.45 2.40
C GLY A 115 20.69 -10.72 2.89
N LEU A 116 19.79 -10.64 3.87
CA LEU A 116 19.03 -11.78 4.35
C LEU A 116 18.16 -12.42 3.26
N LEU A 117 17.46 -11.58 2.47
CA LEU A 117 16.62 -12.06 1.37
C LEU A 117 17.44 -12.62 0.21
N LEU A 118 18.58 -12.02 -0.11
CA LEU A 118 19.51 -12.55 -1.13
C LEU A 118 20.15 -13.86 -0.68
N ALA A 119 20.56 -13.99 0.59
CA ALA A 119 21.05 -15.25 1.14
C ALA A 119 19.99 -16.35 1.03
N ARG A 120 18.72 -16.03 1.30
CA ARG A 120 17.60 -16.96 1.12
C ARG A 120 17.44 -17.40 -0.34
N VAL A 121 17.55 -16.48 -1.29
CA VAL A 121 17.52 -16.78 -2.74
C VAL A 121 18.73 -17.65 -3.13
N ALA A 122 19.92 -17.34 -2.62
CA ALA A 122 21.14 -18.11 -2.88
C ALA A 122 21.03 -19.54 -2.35
N ILE A 123 20.53 -19.74 -1.12
CA ILE A 123 20.29 -21.07 -0.54
C ILE A 123 19.29 -21.85 -1.39
N GLY A 124 18.17 -21.25 -1.78
CA GLY A 124 17.19 -21.89 -2.68
C GLY A 124 17.81 -22.29 -4.01
N THR A 125 18.64 -21.42 -4.57
CA THR A 125 19.38 -21.68 -5.81
C THR A 125 20.35 -22.84 -5.66
N ILE A 126 21.12 -22.89 -4.58
CA ILE A 126 22.05 -24.00 -4.29
C ILE A 126 21.29 -25.31 -4.16
N ARG A 127 20.15 -25.32 -3.44
CA ARG A 127 19.27 -26.50 -3.32
C ARG A 127 18.71 -26.94 -4.66
N ALA A 128 18.26 -26.01 -5.49
CA ALA A 128 17.78 -26.31 -6.84
C ALA A 128 18.89 -26.91 -7.73
N HIS A 129 20.11 -26.37 -7.66
CA HIS A 129 21.26 -26.94 -8.38
C HIS A 129 21.66 -28.31 -7.85
N ALA A 130 21.63 -28.51 -6.53
CA ALA A 130 21.87 -29.81 -5.92
C ALA A 130 20.83 -30.83 -6.40
N LEU A 131 19.54 -30.46 -6.47
CA LEU A 131 18.47 -31.32 -7.01
C LEU A 131 18.73 -31.70 -8.47
N ILE A 132 19.16 -30.76 -9.32
CA ILE A 132 19.52 -31.04 -10.71
C ILE A 132 20.68 -32.04 -10.80
N ARG A 133 21.67 -31.94 -9.90
CA ARG A 133 22.83 -32.85 -9.88
C ARG A 133 22.48 -34.25 -9.36
N THR A 134 21.53 -34.37 -8.43
CA THR A 134 21.13 -35.66 -7.86
C THR A 134 20.01 -36.34 -8.64
N ALA A 135 19.35 -35.62 -9.55
CA ALA A 135 18.34 -36.19 -10.43
C ALA A 135 18.94 -37.26 -11.36
N ARG A 136 18.25 -38.39 -11.47
CA ARG A 136 18.61 -39.51 -12.33
C ARG A 136 17.63 -39.59 -13.50
N ARG A 137 18.09 -40.14 -14.62
CA ARG A 137 17.21 -40.39 -15.75
C ARG A 137 16.63 -41.80 -15.64
N CYS A 138 15.31 -41.92 -15.54
CA CYS A 138 14.59 -43.19 -15.50
C CYS A 138 13.50 -43.16 -16.59
N GLN A 139 13.50 -44.17 -17.48
CA GLN A 139 12.57 -44.26 -18.62
C GLN A 139 12.49 -42.97 -19.46
N GLY A 140 13.63 -42.32 -19.69
CA GLY A 140 13.72 -41.08 -20.46
C GLY A 140 13.37 -39.79 -19.70
N LEU A 141 12.77 -39.89 -18.49
CA LEU A 141 12.38 -38.77 -17.63
C LEU A 141 13.41 -38.51 -16.53
N TRP A 142 13.54 -37.27 -16.08
CA TRP A 142 14.38 -36.94 -14.92
C TRP A 142 13.57 -37.12 -13.63
N THR A 143 14.05 -37.95 -12.72
CA THR A 143 13.41 -38.24 -11.43
C THR A 143 14.37 -38.03 -10.26
N SER A 144 13.83 -37.74 -9.07
CA SER A 144 14.62 -37.62 -7.84
C SER A 144 13.82 -37.98 -6.59
N SER A 145 14.37 -38.80 -5.69
CA SER A 145 13.82 -39.08 -4.35
C SER A 145 13.70 -37.83 -3.48
N SER A 146 14.46 -36.78 -3.77
CA SER A 146 14.38 -35.50 -3.07
C SER A 146 13.18 -34.65 -3.53
N CYS A 147 12.46 -35.09 -4.56
CA CYS A 147 11.33 -34.42 -5.15
C CYS A 147 10.03 -35.14 -4.74
N VAL A 148 9.06 -34.41 -4.18
CA VAL A 148 7.76 -34.98 -3.74
C VAL A 148 6.63 -34.63 -4.71
N ALA A 149 6.81 -33.59 -5.52
CA ALA A 149 5.88 -33.14 -6.54
C ALA A 149 6.67 -32.66 -7.76
N PRO A 150 6.12 -32.78 -8.98
CA PRO A 150 6.73 -32.24 -10.20
C PRO A 150 7.28 -30.83 -10.00
N VAL A 151 8.48 -30.58 -10.51
CA VAL A 151 9.09 -29.26 -10.43
C VAL A 151 9.95 -28.97 -11.64
N THR A 152 9.78 -27.77 -12.19
CA THR A 152 10.67 -27.21 -13.19
C THR A 152 11.75 -26.36 -12.51
N VAL A 153 13.02 -26.75 -12.66
CA VAL A 153 14.18 -26.10 -12.02
C VAL A 153 15.24 -25.69 -13.03
N GLY A 154 15.98 -24.62 -12.73
CA GLY A 154 17.03 -24.07 -13.59
C GLY A 154 16.59 -22.78 -14.29
N TRP A 155 17.46 -21.77 -14.28
CA TRP A 155 17.11 -20.42 -14.74
C TRP A 155 17.17 -20.29 -16.26
N LEU A 156 18.33 -20.62 -16.86
CA LEU A 156 18.57 -20.47 -18.30
C LEU A 156 18.17 -21.73 -19.08
N HIS A 157 18.44 -22.88 -18.49
CA HIS A 157 18.12 -24.20 -19.04
C HIS A 157 17.19 -24.93 -18.07
N PRO A 158 15.89 -24.60 -18.06
CA PRO A 158 14.93 -25.25 -17.18
C PRO A 158 14.85 -26.75 -17.51
N LYS A 159 14.86 -27.57 -16.46
CA LYS A 159 14.72 -29.02 -16.50
C LYS A 159 13.51 -29.41 -15.66
N VAL A 160 12.65 -30.25 -16.22
CA VAL A 160 11.51 -30.84 -15.51
C VAL A 160 12.03 -32.05 -14.72
N ILE A 161 11.82 -32.04 -13.41
CA ILE A 161 12.16 -33.15 -12.52
C ILE A 161 10.87 -33.65 -11.88
N LEU A 162 10.66 -34.97 -11.96
CA LEU A 162 9.49 -35.64 -11.41
C LEU A 162 9.86 -36.38 -10.11
N PRO A 163 8.86 -36.66 -9.25
CA PRO A 163 9.08 -37.55 -8.12
C PRO A 163 9.34 -38.98 -8.61
N GLU A 164 10.01 -39.80 -7.81
CA GLU A 164 10.35 -41.17 -8.21
C GLU A 164 9.13 -42.02 -8.51
N ASP A 165 7.99 -41.79 -7.84
CA ASP A 165 6.72 -42.48 -8.03
C ASP A 165 5.99 -42.12 -9.34
N ALA A 166 6.51 -41.18 -10.14
CA ALA A 166 5.90 -40.79 -11.41
C ALA A 166 5.87 -41.90 -12.48
N HIS A 167 6.63 -42.99 -12.28
CA HIS A 167 6.53 -44.19 -13.11
C HIS A 167 5.18 -44.92 -12.93
N ASN A 168 4.54 -44.80 -11.77
CA ASN A 168 3.26 -45.44 -11.47
C ASN A 168 2.05 -44.66 -12.00
N TRP A 169 2.27 -43.45 -12.53
CA TRP A 169 1.19 -42.64 -13.09
C TRP A 169 0.68 -43.22 -14.39
N THR A 170 -0.62 -43.05 -14.61
CA THR A 170 -1.25 -43.36 -15.89
C THR A 170 -0.65 -42.48 -16.98
N GLU A 171 -0.76 -42.91 -18.24
CA GLU A 171 -0.26 -42.13 -19.38
C GLU A 171 -0.94 -40.76 -19.46
N ALA A 172 -2.26 -40.69 -19.25
CA ALA A 172 -3.01 -39.44 -19.21
C ALA A 172 -2.54 -38.49 -18.10
N GLN A 173 -2.34 -39.01 -16.87
CA GLN A 173 -1.83 -38.24 -15.74
C GLN A 173 -0.43 -37.68 -16.02
N ARG A 174 0.46 -38.54 -16.53
CA ARG A 174 1.83 -38.14 -16.89
C ARG A 174 1.83 -37.09 -17.99
N ALA A 175 1.03 -37.26 -19.04
CA ALA A 175 0.93 -36.32 -20.15
C ALA A 175 0.45 -34.95 -19.67
N ALA A 176 -0.61 -34.89 -18.85
CA ALA A 176 -1.14 -33.62 -18.32
C ALA A 176 -0.13 -32.89 -17.42
N VAL A 177 0.56 -33.62 -16.54
CA VAL A 177 1.59 -33.05 -15.66
C VAL A 177 2.80 -32.58 -16.46
N LEU A 178 3.26 -33.37 -17.44
CA LEU A 178 4.36 -32.97 -18.30
C LEU A 178 3.99 -31.75 -19.14
N ALA A 179 2.76 -31.66 -19.67
CA ALA A 179 2.29 -30.48 -20.38
C ALA A 179 2.37 -29.22 -19.50
N HIS A 180 1.98 -29.32 -18.22
CA HIS A 180 2.08 -28.23 -17.25
C HIS A 180 3.54 -27.80 -17.01
N GLU A 181 4.41 -28.74 -16.67
CA GLU A 181 5.82 -28.44 -16.36
C GLU A 181 6.61 -27.97 -17.60
N HIS A 182 6.33 -28.53 -18.77
CA HIS A 182 6.94 -28.05 -20.02
C HIS A 182 6.54 -26.62 -20.34
N GLU A 183 5.33 -26.19 -19.98
CA GLU A 183 4.91 -24.80 -20.15
C GLU A 183 5.65 -23.84 -19.21
N HIS A 184 5.91 -24.24 -17.96
CA HIS A 184 6.83 -23.52 -17.07
C HIS A 184 8.23 -23.39 -17.68
N ALA A 185 8.76 -24.48 -18.25
CA ALA A 185 10.07 -24.50 -18.88
C ALA A 185 10.11 -23.60 -20.14
N ARG A 186 9.11 -23.72 -21.02
CA ARG A 186 8.96 -22.94 -22.25
C ARG A 186 8.86 -21.44 -21.97
N ARG A 187 8.12 -21.06 -20.93
CA ARG A 187 7.93 -19.66 -20.50
C ARG A 187 9.05 -19.14 -19.60
N ARG A 188 10.02 -20.00 -19.22
CA ARG A 188 11.13 -19.68 -18.31
C ARG A 188 10.65 -19.11 -16.98
N ASP A 189 9.56 -19.65 -16.44
CA ASP A 189 9.00 -19.19 -15.17
C ASP A 189 9.98 -19.25 -13.99
N PRO A 190 10.92 -20.22 -13.89
CA PRO A 190 11.96 -20.18 -12.87
C PRO A 190 12.86 -18.93 -12.93
N LEU A 191 13.17 -18.42 -14.13
CA LEU A 191 13.92 -17.18 -14.31
C LEU A 191 13.08 -15.97 -13.91
N VAL A 192 11.80 -15.94 -14.29
CA VAL A 192 10.89 -14.86 -13.91
C VAL A 192 10.72 -14.80 -12.40
N ARG A 193 10.58 -15.95 -11.75
CA ARG A 193 10.54 -16.07 -10.29
C ARG A 193 11.83 -15.56 -9.65
N LEU A 194 13.00 -15.89 -10.21
CA LEU A 194 14.28 -15.33 -9.73
C LEU A 194 14.29 -13.81 -9.81
N LEU A 195 13.92 -13.22 -10.95
CA LEU A 195 13.86 -11.76 -11.12
C LEU A 195 12.91 -11.10 -10.12
N ALA A 196 11.73 -11.69 -9.89
CA ALA A 196 10.78 -11.21 -8.90
C ALA A 196 11.33 -11.28 -7.47
N LEU A 197 12.08 -12.34 -7.12
CA LEU A 197 12.74 -12.49 -5.83
C LEU A 197 13.88 -11.49 -5.64
N LEU A 198 14.70 -11.25 -6.67
CA LEU A 198 15.74 -10.22 -6.64
C LEU A 198 15.13 -8.82 -6.49
N ASN A 199 14.05 -8.54 -7.21
CA ASN A 199 13.31 -7.29 -7.08
C ASN A 199 12.73 -7.12 -5.68
N ARG A 200 12.16 -8.18 -5.10
CA ARG A 200 11.69 -8.18 -3.71
C ARG A 200 12.83 -7.98 -2.71
N ALA A 201 14.02 -8.51 -2.96
CA ALA A 201 15.17 -8.28 -2.10
C ALA A 201 15.68 -6.83 -2.16
N ALA A 202 15.72 -6.22 -3.35
CA ALA A 202 16.13 -4.83 -3.52
C ALA A 202 15.09 -3.83 -2.95
N PHE A 203 13.81 -4.10 -3.18
CA PHE A 203 12.67 -3.27 -2.77
C PHE A 203 11.87 -3.92 -1.63
N TRP A 204 12.56 -4.54 -0.67
CA TRP A 204 11.90 -5.30 0.41
C TRP A 204 10.99 -4.45 1.29
N PHE A 205 11.28 -3.15 1.38
CA PHE A 205 10.45 -2.16 2.09
C PHE A 205 9.21 -1.73 1.29
N HIS A 206 9.12 -2.08 0.00
CA HIS A 206 8.07 -1.62 -0.90
C HIS A 206 6.97 -2.69 -1.07
N PRO A 207 5.70 -2.42 -0.71
CA PRO A 207 4.63 -3.41 -0.74
C PRO A 207 4.35 -3.98 -2.15
N LEU A 208 4.50 -3.15 -3.19
CA LEU A 208 4.39 -3.59 -4.59
C LEU A 208 5.34 -4.74 -4.94
N ALA A 209 6.56 -4.78 -4.40
CA ALA A 209 7.52 -5.82 -4.75
C ALA A 209 7.07 -7.20 -4.22
N TRP A 210 6.48 -7.22 -3.02
CA TRP A 210 5.84 -8.42 -2.45
C TRP A 210 4.59 -8.83 -3.24
N TRP A 211 3.78 -7.86 -3.66
CA TRP A 211 2.59 -8.12 -4.45
C TRP A 211 2.94 -8.68 -5.84
N LEU A 212 3.94 -8.10 -6.52
CA LEU A 212 4.39 -8.52 -7.85
C LEU A 212 4.89 -9.97 -7.85
N GLU A 213 5.70 -10.36 -6.85
CA GLU A 213 6.19 -11.73 -6.73
C GLU A 213 5.04 -12.74 -6.59
N ARG A 214 4.08 -12.47 -5.71
CA ARG A 214 2.88 -13.32 -5.54
C ARG A 214 1.99 -13.33 -6.78
N ARG A 215 1.87 -12.18 -7.45
CA ARG A 215 1.01 -12.01 -8.63
C ARG A 215 1.59 -12.73 -9.85
N LEU A 216 2.89 -12.62 -10.09
CA LEU A 216 3.59 -13.35 -11.15
C LEU A 216 3.50 -14.86 -10.92
N SER A 217 3.73 -15.32 -9.69
CA SER A 217 3.56 -16.73 -9.32
C SER A 217 2.13 -17.22 -9.62
N THR A 218 1.10 -16.48 -9.19
CA THR A 218 -0.30 -16.83 -9.50
C THR A 218 -0.59 -16.88 -11.00
N LEU A 219 -0.12 -15.87 -11.76
CA LEU A 219 -0.36 -15.78 -13.20
C LEU A 219 0.41 -16.85 -13.99
N ALA A 220 1.55 -17.32 -13.49
CA ALA A 220 2.31 -18.41 -14.08
C ALA A 220 1.52 -19.73 -13.98
N GLU A 221 0.95 -20.04 -12.81
CA GLU A 221 0.07 -21.19 -12.62
C GLU A 221 -1.17 -21.11 -13.52
N GLU A 222 -1.87 -19.96 -13.53
CA GLU A 222 -3.04 -19.74 -14.41
C GLU A 222 -2.70 -19.93 -15.90
N ALA A 223 -1.51 -19.48 -16.33
CA ALA A 223 -1.07 -19.63 -17.71
C ALA A 223 -0.70 -21.07 -18.08
N CYS A 224 -0.10 -21.82 -17.15
CA CYS A 224 0.23 -23.23 -17.37
C CYS A 224 -1.03 -24.10 -17.35
N ASP A 225 -1.95 -23.87 -16.42
CA ASP A 225 -3.26 -24.53 -16.38
C ASP A 225 -4.03 -24.30 -17.69
N ALA A 226 -4.09 -23.05 -18.18
CA ALA A 226 -4.74 -22.73 -19.45
C ALA A 226 -4.08 -23.41 -20.66
N ALA A 227 -2.76 -23.60 -20.64
CA ALA A 227 -2.03 -24.27 -21.71
C ALA A 227 -2.25 -25.79 -21.72
N VAL A 228 -2.44 -26.42 -20.55
CA VAL A 228 -2.84 -27.84 -20.43
C VAL A 228 -4.23 -28.03 -21.03
N LEU A 229 -5.19 -27.18 -20.68
CA LEU A 229 -6.55 -27.26 -21.24
C LEU A 229 -6.56 -27.00 -22.75
N ALA A 230 -5.72 -26.09 -23.25
CA ALA A 230 -5.58 -25.84 -24.69
C ALA A 230 -4.98 -27.03 -25.48
N GLN A 231 -4.32 -27.98 -24.80
CA GLN A 231 -3.83 -29.22 -25.41
C GLN A 231 -4.90 -30.32 -25.46
N GLY A 232 -6.12 -30.06 -24.96
CA GLY A 232 -7.25 -30.98 -25.03
C GLY A 232 -7.37 -31.95 -23.85
N HIS A 233 -6.65 -31.73 -22.75
CA HIS A 233 -6.80 -32.51 -21.53
C HIS A 233 -8.14 -32.21 -20.85
N ASP A 234 -8.80 -33.26 -20.32
CA ASP A 234 -10.07 -33.12 -19.61
C ASP A 234 -9.90 -32.31 -18.29
N PRO A 235 -10.72 -31.26 -18.06
CA PRO A 235 -10.62 -30.43 -16.86
C PRO A 235 -10.84 -31.17 -15.54
N PHE A 236 -11.72 -32.19 -15.51
CA PHE A 236 -12.04 -32.95 -14.30
C PHE A 236 -10.93 -33.93 -13.95
N GLU A 237 -10.42 -34.67 -14.93
CA GLU A 237 -9.27 -35.57 -14.75
C GLU A 237 -8.04 -34.78 -14.30
N TYR A 238 -7.74 -33.67 -14.98
CA TYR A 238 -6.61 -32.82 -14.62
C TYR A 238 -6.72 -32.26 -13.19
N SER A 239 -7.89 -31.76 -12.80
CA SER A 239 -8.13 -31.27 -11.43
C SER A 239 -7.95 -32.36 -10.38
N SER A 240 -8.35 -33.60 -10.70
CA SER A 240 -8.18 -34.76 -9.84
C SER A 240 -6.71 -35.11 -9.65
N TYR A 241 -5.90 -35.04 -10.71
CA TYR A 241 -4.46 -35.26 -10.63
C TYR A 241 -3.76 -34.19 -9.76
N LEU A 242 -4.14 -32.91 -9.91
CA LEU A 242 -3.61 -31.83 -9.07
C LEU A 242 -3.94 -32.03 -7.58
N LEU A 243 -5.16 -32.49 -7.27
CA LEU A 243 -5.57 -32.83 -5.91
C LEU A 243 -4.77 -34.01 -5.34
N GLU A 244 -4.52 -35.03 -6.14
CA GLU A 244 -3.72 -36.18 -5.73
C GLU A 244 -2.28 -35.79 -5.40
N ILE A 245 -1.64 -34.99 -6.26
CA ILE A 245 -0.29 -34.45 -6.02
C ILE A 245 -0.28 -33.64 -4.72
N ALA A 246 -1.27 -32.76 -4.51
CA ALA A 246 -1.37 -31.95 -3.30
C ALA A 246 -1.52 -32.80 -2.03
N ARG A 247 -2.35 -33.85 -2.06
CA ARG A 247 -2.47 -34.81 -0.94
C ARG A 247 -1.17 -35.55 -0.65
N THR A 248 -0.41 -35.91 -1.69
CA THR A 248 0.89 -36.57 -1.53
C THR A 248 1.93 -35.65 -0.90
N VAL A 249 1.94 -34.37 -1.27
CA VAL A 249 2.78 -33.34 -0.64
C VAL A 249 2.41 -33.15 0.83
N GLU A 250 1.12 -33.09 1.15
CA GLU A 250 0.62 -32.93 2.53
C GLU A 250 1.00 -34.13 3.40
N ARG A 251 0.78 -35.37 2.93
CA ARG A 251 1.13 -36.60 3.65
C ARG A 251 2.61 -36.74 3.94
N ARG A 252 3.49 -36.35 3.00
CA ARG A 252 4.95 -36.45 3.19
C ARG A 252 5.53 -35.32 4.04
N GLY A 253 4.72 -34.39 4.55
CA GLY A 253 5.16 -33.28 5.43
C GLY A 253 6.15 -32.30 4.79
N ARG A 254 6.50 -32.48 3.52
CA ARG A 254 7.46 -31.67 2.77
C ARG A 254 6.69 -30.67 1.92
N ARG A 255 6.48 -29.46 2.45
CA ARG A 255 6.27 -28.30 1.59
C ARG A 255 7.58 -28.13 0.80
N VAL A 256 7.62 -28.59 -0.44
CA VAL A 256 8.81 -28.58 -1.29
C VAL A 256 9.28 -27.14 -1.44
N ASP A 257 10.33 -26.79 -0.68
CA ASP A 257 10.87 -25.45 -0.60
C ASP A 257 12.11 -25.31 -1.49
N VAL A 258 11.92 -25.46 -2.81
CA VAL A 258 13.02 -25.45 -3.78
C VAL A 258 13.54 -24.03 -4.05
N LEU A 259 12.78 -22.99 -3.68
CA LEU A 259 13.16 -21.57 -3.88
C LEU A 259 12.91 -20.67 -2.66
N GLY A 260 12.73 -21.24 -1.47
CA GLY A 260 12.66 -20.47 -0.23
C GLY A 260 11.31 -19.78 0.03
N MET A 261 10.15 -20.41 -0.16
CA MET A 261 8.93 -20.13 0.61
C MET A 261 7.86 -21.23 0.41
N ALA A 262 7.25 -21.66 1.52
CA ALA A 262 6.01 -22.41 1.55
C ALA A 262 4.88 -21.64 0.85
N MET A 263 4.21 -22.26 -0.12
CA MET A 263 2.99 -21.70 -0.71
C MET A 263 1.84 -21.74 0.32
N PRO A 264 0.99 -20.70 0.39
CA PRO A 264 -0.26 -20.77 1.13
C PRO A 264 -1.24 -21.72 0.42
N GLY A 265 -1.90 -22.59 1.19
CA GLY A 265 -2.86 -23.60 0.68
C GLY A 265 -4.11 -23.04 -0.02
N SER A 266 -4.29 -21.72 -0.09
CA SER A 266 -5.45 -21.08 -0.74
C SER A 266 -5.36 -20.99 -2.28
N SER A 267 -4.21 -21.32 -2.88
CA SER A 267 -4.01 -21.22 -4.33
C SER A 267 -4.65 -22.37 -5.12
N LEU A 268 -4.58 -23.60 -4.63
CA LEU A 268 -5.07 -24.79 -5.33
C LEU A 268 -6.60 -24.78 -5.51
N SER A 269 -7.35 -24.44 -4.47
CA SER A 269 -8.83 -24.41 -4.56
C SER A 269 -9.31 -23.37 -5.57
N ARG A 270 -8.61 -22.23 -5.68
CA ARG A 270 -8.88 -21.21 -6.70
C ARG A 270 -8.57 -21.73 -8.10
N ARG A 271 -7.43 -22.42 -8.28
CA ARG A 271 -7.06 -23.02 -9.57
C ARG A 271 -8.08 -24.06 -10.04
N ILE A 272 -8.48 -24.98 -9.16
CA ILE A 272 -9.50 -26.00 -9.49
C ILE A 272 -10.82 -25.34 -9.88
N ARG A 273 -11.30 -24.36 -9.10
CA ARG A 273 -12.50 -23.60 -9.47
C ARG A 273 -12.36 -22.95 -10.84
N GLN A 274 -11.22 -22.32 -11.13
CA GLN A 274 -10.95 -21.69 -12.42
C GLN A 274 -10.96 -22.72 -13.56
N ILE A 275 -10.25 -23.85 -13.41
CA ILE A 275 -10.18 -24.94 -14.39
C ILE A 275 -11.58 -25.48 -14.70
N LEU A 276 -12.39 -25.76 -13.67
CA LEU A 276 -13.73 -26.30 -13.83
C LEU A 276 -14.75 -25.26 -14.35
N SER A 277 -14.53 -23.98 -14.08
CA SER A 277 -15.39 -22.88 -14.59
C SER A 277 -14.98 -22.39 -15.98
N ALA A 278 -13.80 -22.79 -16.45
CA ALA A 278 -13.24 -22.31 -17.70
C ALA A 278 -14.07 -22.84 -18.87
N HIS A 279 -14.84 -21.95 -19.48
CA HIS A 279 -15.26 -22.14 -20.86
C HIS A 279 -14.00 -21.98 -21.73
N PRO A 280 -13.82 -22.76 -22.81
CA PRO A 280 -12.63 -22.68 -23.65
C PRO A 280 -12.45 -21.24 -24.14
N ALA A 281 -11.52 -20.52 -23.52
CA ALA A 281 -11.22 -19.15 -23.90
C ALA A 281 -10.45 -19.18 -25.22
N PRO A 282 -10.78 -18.31 -26.19
CA PRO A 282 -10.08 -18.29 -27.46
C PRO A 282 -8.58 -18.08 -27.22
N SER A 283 -7.76 -18.87 -27.91
CA SER A 283 -6.32 -18.74 -27.89
C SER A 283 -5.95 -17.32 -28.33
N THR A 284 -5.34 -16.57 -27.42
CA THR A 284 -4.88 -15.22 -27.76
C THR A 284 -3.59 -15.35 -28.54
N PRO A 285 -3.51 -14.85 -29.80
CA PRO A 285 -2.32 -15.02 -30.62
C PRO A 285 -1.12 -14.32 -29.99
N ARG A 286 0.05 -14.96 -30.06
CA ARG A 286 1.32 -14.49 -29.47
C ARG A 286 1.66 -13.04 -29.85
N VAL A 287 1.26 -12.61 -31.04
CA VAL A 287 1.44 -11.25 -31.55
C VAL A 287 0.67 -10.22 -30.72
N ARG A 288 -0.59 -10.48 -30.34
CA ARG A 288 -1.38 -9.56 -29.50
C ARG A 288 -0.83 -9.49 -28.08
N THR A 289 -0.32 -10.59 -27.55
CA THR A 289 0.34 -10.60 -26.23
C THR A 289 1.67 -9.83 -26.25
N LEU A 290 2.44 -9.95 -27.34
CA LEU A 290 3.68 -9.20 -27.54
C LEU A 290 3.40 -7.72 -27.74
N CYS A 291 2.44 -7.33 -28.59
CA CYS A 291 2.06 -5.92 -28.77
C CYS A 291 1.58 -5.27 -27.48
N ALA A 292 0.72 -5.93 -26.70
CA ALA A 292 0.26 -5.39 -25.42
C ALA A 292 1.42 -5.25 -24.41
N ALA A 293 2.32 -6.23 -24.36
CA ALA A 293 3.52 -6.15 -23.52
C ALA A 293 4.48 -5.04 -23.97
N SER A 294 4.68 -4.88 -25.29
CA SER A 294 5.50 -3.81 -25.88
C SER A 294 4.92 -2.43 -25.60
N VAL A 295 3.60 -2.24 -25.71
CA VAL A 295 2.94 -0.97 -25.36
C VAL A 295 3.09 -0.69 -23.87
N CYS A 296 2.93 -1.69 -22.99
CA CYS A 296 3.18 -1.50 -21.55
C CYS A 296 4.65 -1.15 -21.26
N LEU A 297 5.60 -1.80 -21.94
CA LEU A 297 7.04 -1.53 -21.81
C LEU A 297 7.40 -0.12 -22.28
N LEU A 298 6.83 0.34 -23.39
CA LEU A 298 7.03 1.68 -23.94
C LEU A 298 6.46 2.76 -23.02
N VAL A 299 5.22 2.59 -22.55
CA VAL A 299 4.58 3.52 -21.60
C VAL A 299 5.38 3.57 -20.29
N SER A 300 5.84 2.41 -19.80
CA SER A 300 6.72 2.33 -18.63
C SER A 300 8.04 3.06 -18.82
N GLY A 301 8.63 2.99 -20.03
CA GLY A 301 9.85 3.71 -20.40
C GLY A 301 9.68 5.23 -20.41
N VAL A 302 8.51 5.74 -20.84
CA VAL A 302 8.20 7.19 -20.80
C VAL A 302 8.16 7.69 -19.36
N PHE A 303 7.51 6.96 -18.45
CA PHE A 303 7.49 7.31 -17.02
C PHE A 303 8.85 7.10 -16.33
N ALA A 304 9.66 6.15 -16.79
CA ALA A 304 11.03 5.96 -16.30
C ALA A 304 11.99 7.06 -16.77
N ALA A 305 11.74 7.68 -17.94
CA ALA A 305 12.57 8.76 -18.49
C ALA A 305 12.20 10.17 -17.96
N GLY A 306 10.96 10.38 -17.51
CA GLY A 306 10.54 11.66 -16.92
C GLY A 306 11.25 11.94 -15.59
N ALA A 307 12.01 13.04 -15.51
CA ALA A 307 12.65 13.47 -14.27
C ALA A 307 11.78 14.49 -13.49
N LEU A 308 11.45 14.18 -12.22
CA LEU A 308 10.87 15.15 -11.29
C LEU A 308 11.99 15.98 -10.66
N GLY A 309 12.50 16.96 -11.41
CA GLY A 309 13.50 17.89 -10.91
C GLY A 309 12.89 19.00 -10.05
N ARG A 310 13.21 19.06 -8.75
CA ARG A 310 13.01 20.28 -7.95
C ARG A 310 14.08 21.31 -8.33
N GLN A 311 13.73 22.30 -9.15
CA GLN A 311 14.61 23.45 -9.38
C GLN A 311 14.47 24.43 -8.21
N LYS A 312 15.56 24.72 -7.50
CA LYS A 312 15.64 25.93 -6.65
C LYS A 312 15.68 27.13 -7.59
N ALA A 313 14.77 28.09 -7.40
CA ALA A 313 14.79 29.32 -8.18
C ALA A 313 16.13 30.03 -8.00
N HIS A 314 16.88 30.24 -9.08
CA HIS A 314 17.98 31.18 -9.10
C HIS A 314 17.37 32.57 -9.15
N VAL A 315 17.32 33.25 -8.00
CA VAL A 315 17.03 34.68 -7.96
C VAL A 315 18.30 35.37 -8.47
N PRO A 316 18.28 36.11 -9.60
CA PRO A 316 19.44 36.87 -10.02
C PRO A 316 19.77 37.88 -8.90
N ALA A 317 21.04 37.92 -8.49
CA ALA A 317 21.50 38.91 -7.53
C ALA A 317 21.27 40.30 -8.12
N VAL A 318 20.26 41.01 -7.62
CA VAL A 318 20.06 42.42 -7.92
C VAL A 318 21.26 43.17 -7.35
N LEU A 319 22.01 43.86 -8.21
CA LEU A 319 23.10 44.76 -7.82
C LEU A 319 22.57 45.78 -6.80
N PRO A 320 23.32 46.12 -5.74
CA PRO A 320 22.84 47.09 -4.77
C PRO A 320 22.79 48.47 -5.43
N LEU A 321 21.58 48.94 -5.73
CA LEU A 321 21.37 50.32 -6.14
C LEU A 321 21.64 51.19 -4.90
N VAL A 322 22.66 52.03 -4.98
CA VAL A 322 22.96 53.05 -3.97
C VAL A 322 21.71 53.92 -3.79
N ALA A 323 21.13 53.89 -2.59
CA ALA A 323 20.04 54.76 -2.21
C ALA A 323 20.56 56.19 -2.10
N VAL A 324 20.29 57.02 -3.10
CA VAL A 324 20.41 58.47 -2.98
C VAL A 324 19.23 58.94 -2.15
N ALA A 325 19.52 59.50 -0.97
CA ALA A 325 18.51 60.13 -0.13
C ALA A 325 17.88 61.32 -0.88
N GLN A 326 16.61 61.20 -1.24
CA GLN A 326 15.80 62.34 -1.68
C GLN A 326 15.29 63.11 -0.44
N PRO A 327 15.38 64.45 -0.42
CA PRO A 327 14.84 65.25 0.66
C PRO A 327 13.31 65.16 0.71
N ALA A 328 12.78 65.09 1.92
CA ALA A 328 11.35 65.03 2.21
C ALA A 328 10.60 66.22 1.59
N GLN A 329 9.66 65.92 0.71
CA GLN A 329 8.54 66.82 0.40
C GLN A 329 7.30 66.27 1.07
N THR A 330 6.67 67.13 1.86
CA THR A 330 5.42 66.91 2.59
C THR A 330 4.26 66.73 1.61
N GLU A 331 3.76 65.50 1.52
CA GLU A 331 2.49 65.18 0.88
C GLU A 331 1.34 65.50 1.87
N PRO A 332 0.22 66.11 1.42
CA PRO A 332 -0.93 66.46 2.25
C PRO A 332 -1.59 65.21 2.88
N PRO A 333 -2.34 65.35 4.00
CA PRO A 333 -2.83 64.20 4.73
C PRO A 333 -3.82 63.41 3.86
N ALA A 334 -3.42 62.19 3.50
CA ALA A 334 -4.31 61.21 2.90
C ALA A 334 -5.50 60.95 3.84
N PRO A 335 -6.72 60.77 3.32
CA PRO A 335 -7.87 60.39 4.14
C PRO A 335 -7.56 59.11 4.91
N THR A 336 -8.03 59.07 6.15
CA THR A 336 -7.93 57.92 7.06
C THR A 336 -8.09 56.62 6.29
N PRO A 337 -7.15 55.67 6.38
CA PRO A 337 -7.28 54.40 5.70
C PRO A 337 -8.55 53.72 6.21
N GLU A 338 -9.51 53.55 5.30
CA GLU A 338 -10.56 52.55 5.48
C GLU A 338 -9.85 51.22 5.78
N PRO A 339 -10.24 50.49 6.84
CA PRO A 339 -9.53 49.27 7.21
C PRO A 339 -9.52 48.34 6.00
N ALA A 340 -8.32 47.95 5.57
CA ALA A 340 -8.15 46.96 4.51
C ALA A 340 -9.09 45.77 4.79
N PRO A 341 -9.81 45.24 3.77
CA PRO A 341 -10.61 44.06 3.98
C PRO A 341 -9.67 43.00 4.53
N ALA A 342 -9.99 42.52 5.74
CA ALA A 342 -9.18 41.56 6.46
C ALA A 342 -8.73 40.46 5.50
N PRO A 343 -7.48 39.98 5.58
CA PRO A 343 -7.04 38.87 4.76
C PRO A 343 -8.10 37.78 4.86
N ALA A 344 -8.68 37.39 3.72
CA ALA A 344 -9.64 36.29 3.68
C ALA A 344 -9.01 35.17 4.50
N PRO A 345 -9.66 34.69 5.57
CA PRO A 345 -9.00 33.85 6.55
C PRO A 345 -8.41 32.69 5.77
N GLN A 346 -7.09 32.49 5.88
CA GLN A 346 -6.48 31.22 5.49
C GLN A 346 -7.34 30.18 6.18
N ALA A 347 -8.13 29.43 5.40
CA ALA A 347 -9.15 28.55 5.95
C ALA A 347 -8.45 27.59 6.92
N GLN A 348 -8.52 27.91 8.21
CA GLN A 348 -7.86 27.15 9.24
C GLN A 348 -8.54 25.80 9.21
N LYS A 349 -7.83 24.81 8.69
CA LYS A 349 -8.44 23.54 8.28
C LYS A 349 -8.75 22.74 9.53
N TRP A 350 -9.92 22.99 10.11
CA TRP A 350 -10.38 22.29 11.30
C TRP A 350 -10.49 20.80 11.03
N ARG A 351 -10.09 19.99 12.02
CA ARG A 351 -10.37 18.56 12.03
C ARG A 351 -11.77 18.37 12.57
N MET A 352 -12.70 17.99 11.71
CA MET A 352 -14.09 17.75 12.08
C MET A 352 -14.27 16.31 12.58
N LEU A 353 -14.64 16.17 13.84
CA LEU A 353 -14.84 14.90 14.52
C LEU A 353 -16.31 14.77 14.94
N VAL A 354 -16.90 13.60 14.75
CA VAL A 354 -18.27 13.31 15.16
C VAL A 354 -18.23 12.10 16.08
N LEU A 355 -18.63 12.28 17.33
CA LEU A 355 -18.83 11.16 18.25
C LEU A 355 -20.28 10.70 18.11
N TYR A 356 -20.48 9.52 17.55
CA TYR A 356 -21.81 8.95 17.31
C TYR A 356 -22.04 7.76 18.23
N PHE A 357 -22.99 7.88 19.16
CA PHE A 357 -23.30 6.86 20.15
C PHE A 357 -24.57 6.10 19.81
N ASP A 358 -24.47 4.77 19.73
CA ASP A 358 -25.62 3.89 19.67
C ASP A 358 -26.10 3.53 21.08
N MET A 359 -27.19 4.15 21.52
CA MET A 359 -27.76 3.90 22.85
C MET A 359 -28.51 2.57 22.94
N ALA A 360 -28.61 1.80 21.85
CA ALA A 360 -29.12 0.43 21.92
C ALA A 360 -28.14 -0.52 22.65
N MET A 361 -26.90 -0.11 22.93
CA MET A 361 -25.94 -0.93 23.68
C MET A 361 -26.34 -1.11 25.16
N ASP A 362 -25.79 -2.13 25.82
CA ASP A 362 -26.01 -2.37 27.25
C ASP A 362 -25.49 -1.22 28.13
N THR A 363 -26.09 -1.01 29.31
CA THR A 363 -25.78 0.11 30.20
C THR A 363 -24.29 0.18 30.60
N ALA A 364 -23.60 -0.96 30.69
CA ALA A 364 -22.18 -0.98 31.02
C ALA A 364 -21.31 -0.53 29.83
N ALA A 365 -21.66 -0.92 28.61
CA ALA A 365 -21.05 -0.44 27.38
C ALA A 365 -21.31 1.06 27.18
N GLN A 366 -22.53 1.54 27.46
CA GLN A 366 -22.85 2.98 27.43
C GLN A 366 -21.91 3.75 28.37
N GLY A 367 -21.78 3.30 29.62
CA GLY A 367 -20.91 3.93 30.61
C GLY A 367 -19.43 3.98 30.18
N ARG A 368 -18.92 2.90 29.59
CA ARG A 368 -17.54 2.86 29.06
C ARG A 368 -17.35 3.81 27.88
N ALA A 369 -18.29 3.85 26.92
CA ALA A 369 -18.21 4.73 25.76
C ALA A 369 -18.26 6.21 26.16
N ILE A 370 -19.18 6.56 27.06
CA ILE A 370 -19.33 7.93 27.60
C ILE A 370 -18.07 8.34 28.36
N SER A 371 -17.56 7.50 29.26
CA SER A 371 -16.33 7.79 30.02
C SER A 371 -15.09 7.96 29.12
N ALA A 372 -14.96 7.12 28.09
CA ALA A 372 -13.88 7.24 27.11
C ALA A 372 -13.97 8.56 26.32
N ALA A 373 -15.18 8.96 25.94
CA ALA A 373 -15.43 10.22 25.24
C ALA A 373 -15.13 11.45 26.13
N GLU A 374 -15.54 11.42 27.39
CA GLU A 374 -15.19 12.49 28.35
C GLU A 374 -13.67 12.62 28.51
N LYS A 375 -12.96 11.49 28.65
CA LYS A 375 -11.49 11.47 28.74
C LYS A 375 -10.84 12.02 27.48
N PHE A 376 -11.36 11.66 26.30
CA PHE A 376 -10.87 12.17 25.01
C PHE A 376 -11.03 13.69 24.91
N VAL A 377 -12.24 14.20 25.15
CA VAL A 377 -12.52 15.64 25.09
C VAL A 377 -11.69 16.40 26.14
N GLY A 378 -11.51 15.83 27.33
CA GLY A 378 -10.73 16.45 28.41
C GLY A 378 -9.23 16.51 28.16
N ALA A 379 -8.63 15.44 27.60
CA ALA A 379 -7.19 15.26 27.56
C ALA A 379 -6.56 15.27 26.16
N GLN A 380 -7.33 14.99 25.10
CA GLN A 380 -6.80 14.74 23.75
C GLN A 380 -7.36 15.69 22.67
N MET A 381 -8.41 16.46 22.98
CA MET A 381 -8.95 17.45 22.04
C MET A 381 -7.97 18.61 21.82
N GLU A 382 -7.54 18.79 20.59
CA GLU A 382 -6.65 19.88 20.16
C GLU A 382 -7.45 21.17 19.88
N THR A 383 -6.79 22.33 19.87
CA THR A 383 -7.44 23.63 19.60
C THR A 383 -7.91 23.78 18.15
N THR A 384 -7.50 22.88 17.26
CA THR A 384 -7.92 22.83 15.85
C THR A 384 -9.07 21.85 15.60
N ASP A 385 -9.62 21.23 16.65
CA ASP A 385 -10.71 20.26 16.55
C ASP A 385 -12.06 20.94 16.66
N LYS A 386 -12.97 20.63 15.73
CA LYS A 386 -14.40 20.91 15.89
C LYS A 386 -15.12 19.58 16.05
N MET A 387 -15.82 19.42 17.17
CA MET A 387 -16.48 18.17 17.51
C MET A 387 -17.99 18.35 17.53
N ALA A 388 -18.71 17.36 17.00
CA ALA A 388 -20.15 17.21 17.15
C ALA A 388 -20.47 15.90 17.87
N ILE A 389 -21.61 15.86 18.55
CA ILE A 389 -22.08 14.68 19.29
C ILE A 389 -23.46 14.30 18.74
N MET A 390 -23.56 13.06 18.27
CA MET A 390 -24.77 12.49 17.71
C MET A 390 -25.14 11.22 18.47
N VAL A 391 -26.43 10.93 18.54
CA VAL A 391 -26.95 9.79 19.28
C VAL A 391 -28.01 9.06 18.47
N PHE A 392 -27.98 7.74 18.54
CA PHE A 392 -29.00 6.86 17.98
C PHE A 392 -29.77 6.17 19.10
N ARG A 393 -31.11 6.21 19.03
CA ARG A 393 -32.02 5.56 20.00
C ARG A 393 -33.05 4.65 19.31
N GLY A 394 -32.68 4.06 18.16
CA GLY A 394 -33.55 3.13 17.41
C GLY A 394 -34.52 3.79 16.41
N ALA A 395 -34.34 5.06 16.08
CA ALA A 395 -35.15 5.77 15.08
C ALA A 395 -34.24 6.57 14.13
N ALA A 396 -34.32 7.90 14.14
CA ALA A 396 -33.39 8.75 13.43
C ALA A 396 -32.22 9.19 14.35
N PRO A 397 -31.03 9.45 13.81
CA PRO A 397 -29.94 10.06 14.56
C PRO A 397 -30.32 11.47 15.03
N VAL A 398 -30.05 11.76 16.30
CA VAL A 398 -30.29 13.07 16.92
C VAL A 398 -28.95 13.74 17.18
N VAL A 399 -28.81 15.00 16.75
CA VAL A 399 -27.65 15.83 17.08
C VAL A 399 -27.86 16.41 18.48
N VAL A 400 -27.03 15.99 19.43
CA VAL A 400 -27.07 16.50 20.81
C VAL A 400 -26.24 17.78 20.92
N GLN A 401 -25.13 17.84 20.19
CA GLN A 401 -24.29 19.02 20.10
C GLN A 401 -23.76 19.17 18.67
N ASP A 402 -23.99 20.33 18.07
CA ASP A 402 -23.41 20.69 16.78
C ASP A 402 -21.91 21.03 16.90
N PHE A 403 -21.21 21.13 15.78
CA PHE A 403 -19.77 21.35 15.71
C PHE A 403 -19.32 22.56 16.54
N THR A 404 -18.54 22.29 17.58
CA THR A 404 -17.98 23.30 18.48
C THR A 404 -16.53 22.95 18.85
N ASP A 405 -15.75 23.98 19.16
CA ASP A 405 -14.41 23.88 19.78
C ASP A 405 -14.45 24.13 21.30
N ASP A 406 -15.61 24.53 21.84
CA ASP A 406 -15.85 24.70 23.28
C ASP A 406 -15.88 23.33 23.99
N ARG A 407 -14.78 23.05 24.71
CA ARG A 407 -14.58 21.82 25.48
C ARG A 407 -15.62 21.64 26.59
N ASP A 408 -16.03 22.71 27.26
CA ASP A 408 -16.97 22.63 28.38
C ASP A 408 -18.39 22.35 27.89
N ARG A 409 -18.76 22.92 26.75
CA ARG A 409 -20.04 22.62 26.08
C ARG A 409 -20.10 21.15 25.64
N LEU A 410 -19.01 20.61 25.07
CA LEU A 410 -18.93 19.19 24.70
C LEU A 410 -19.03 18.27 25.93
N ARG A 411 -18.33 18.60 27.02
CA ARG A 411 -18.40 17.81 28.26
C ARG A 411 -19.80 17.78 28.85
N ARG A 412 -20.49 18.94 28.90
CA ARG A 412 -21.89 19.00 29.36
C ARG A 412 -22.81 18.16 28.46
N ALA A 413 -22.63 18.22 27.15
CA ALA A 413 -23.41 17.43 26.21
C ALA A 413 -23.18 15.91 26.38
N ILE A 414 -21.94 15.47 26.63
CA ILE A 414 -21.63 14.05 26.89
C ILE A 414 -22.26 13.58 28.21
N GLN A 415 -22.22 14.39 29.26
CA GLN A 415 -22.80 14.05 30.57
C GLN A 415 -24.33 13.83 30.49
N GLN A 416 -25.00 14.60 29.63
CA GLN A 416 -26.44 14.49 29.36
C GLN A 416 -26.84 13.21 28.60
N LEU A 417 -25.89 12.43 28.08
CA LEU A 417 -26.18 11.18 27.37
C LEU A 417 -26.54 10.01 28.30
N SER A 418 -26.34 10.16 29.62
CA SER A 418 -26.52 9.09 30.60
C SER A 418 -27.99 8.73 30.81
N GLY A 419 -28.35 7.44 30.69
CA GLY A 419 -29.64 6.91 31.17
C GLY A 419 -30.76 6.71 30.13
N GLY A 420 -30.47 6.03 29.00
CA GLY A 420 -31.50 5.61 28.04
C GLY A 420 -31.92 4.14 28.18
N PRO A 421 -33.11 3.73 27.72
CA PRO A 421 -33.50 2.33 27.68
C PRO A 421 -32.54 1.53 26.80
N SER A 422 -31.96 0.45 27.33
CA SER A 422 -31.16 -0.49 26.56
C SER A 422 -32.06 -1.29 25.62
N GLY A 423 -31.76 -1.28 24.32
CA GLY A 423 -32.49 -2.03 23.30
C GLY A 423 -31.76 -3.28 22.84
N THR A 424 -32.39 -4.10 22.01
CA THR A 424 -31.70 -5.14 21.25
C THR A 424 -31.05 -4.52 20.02
N ALA A 425 -29.74 -4.75 19.82
CA ALA A 425 -29.03 -4.29 18.64
C ALA A 425 -29.56 -4.99 17.37
N ASP A 426 -30.27 -4.25 16.52
CA ASP A 426 -30.69 -4.68 15.18
C ASP A 426 -29.75 -4.06 14.14
N ALA A 427 -29.06 -4.92 13.40
CA ALA A 427 -28.06 -4.51 12.42
C ALA A 427 -28.67 -3.71 11.25
N ASP A 428 -29.91 -3.98 10.83
CA ASP A 428 -30.55 -3.23 9.75
C ASP A 428 -30.94 -1.82 10.21
N LEU A 429 -31.45 -1.72 11.44
CA LEU A 429 -31.79 -0.44 12.08
C LEU A 429 -30.53 0.42 12.32
N GLN A 430 -29.43 -0.20 12.75
CA GLN A 430 -28.13 0.47 12.92
C GLN A 430 -27.57 0.97 11.59
N LEU A 431 -27.66 0.18 10.52
CA LEU A 431 -27.22 0.60 9.19
C LEU A 431 -28.07 1.75 8.63
N ALA A 432 -29.39 1.71 8.86
CA ALA A 432 -30.27 2.82 8.52
C ALA A 432 -29.90 4.11 9.29
N GLY A 433 -29.66 4.01 10.59
CA GLY A 433 -29.22 5.13 11.43
C GLY A 433 -27.89 5.73 10.98
N LEU A 434 -26.91 4.89 10.63
CA LEU A 434 -25.62 5.30 10.08
C LEU A 434 -25.77 6.03 8.74
N ARG A 435 -26.63 5.52 7.85
CA ARG A 435 -26.92 6.16 6.57
C ARG A 435 -27.48 7.57 6.77
N ASP A 436 -28.46 7.71 7.67
CA ASP A 436 -29.10 8.99 7.95
C ASP A 436 -28.11 9.98 8.59
N ALA A 437 -27.25 9.50 9.48
CA ALA A 437 -26.21 10.34 10.11
C ALA A 437 -25.23 10.88 9.04
N VAL A 438 -24.84 10.04 8.08
CA VAL A 438 -23.99 10.46 6.96
C VAL A 438 -24.69 11.48 6.07
N HIS A 439 -25.99 11.30 5.79
CA HIS A 439 -26.75 12.29 5.03
C HIS A 439 -26.84 13.64 5.73
N MET A 440 -26.99 13.67 7.05
CA MET A 440 -26.93 14.91 7.83
C MET A 440 -25.55 15.56 7.72
N LEU A 441 -24.48 14.75 7.82
CA LEU A 441 -23.10 15.24 7.71
C LEU A 441 -22.74 15.73 6.32
N GLY A 442 -23.40 15.23 5.26
CA GLY A 442 -23.20 15.70 3.88
C GLY A 442 -23.53 17.19 3.67
N ARG A 443 -24.30 17.81 4.58
CA ARG A 443 -24.64 19.24 4.54
C ARG A 443 -23.52 20.16 5.02
N VAL A 444 -22.56 19.62 5.76
CA VAL A 444 -21.45 20.40 6.33
C VAL A 444 -20.23 20.24 5.40
N GLU A 445 -19.56 21.33 5.04
CA GLU A 445 -18.45 21.27 4.08
C GLU A 445 -17.15 20.75 4.72
N GLY A 446 -16.37 19.97 3.97
CA GLY A 446 -15.06 19.46 4.38
C GLY A 446 -15.03 17.99 4.77
N LYS A 447 -13.86 17.49 5.17
CA LYS A 447 -13.66 16.08 5.56
C LYS A 447 -14.03 15.87 7.02
N LYS A 448 -14.89 14.90 7.32
CA LYS A 448 -15.25 14.53 8.70
C LYS A 448 -14.79 13.13 9.04
N ALA A 449 -14.45 12.91 10.30
CA ALA A 449 -14.27 11.59 10.87
C ALA A 449 -15.44 11.29 11.82
N LEU A 450 -16.18 10.22 11.55
CA LEU A 450 -17.28 9.74 12.40
C LEU A 450 -16.78 8.54 13.20
N LEU A 451 -16.66 8.73 14.52
CA LEU A 451 -16.34 7.71 15.50
C LEU A 451 -17.65 7.10 15.99
N TYR A 452 -17.89 5.85 15.61
CA TYR A 452 -19.15 5.16 15.90
C TYR A 452 -18.98 4.21 17.09
N PHE A 453 -19.59 4.55 18.21
CA PHE A 453 -19.62 3.72 19.41
C PHE A 453 -20.88 2.86 19.40
N ALA A 454 -20.71 1.55 19.24
CA ALA A 454 -21.82 0.61 19.22
C ALA A 454 -21.43 -0.73 19.85
N ALA A 455 -22.46 -1.55 20.13
CA ALA A 455 -22.25 -2.98 20.37
C ALA A 455 -21.84 -3.67 19.06
N SER A 456 -21.17 -4.82 19.16
CA SER A 456 -20.71 -5.57 17.99
C SER A 456 -21.85 -5.84 16.99
N MET A 457 -21.71 -5.33 15.77
CA MET A 457 -22.65 -5.59 14.68
C MET A 457 -22.27 -6.91 14.01
N GLN A 458 -23.17 -7.90 14.03
CA GLN A 458 -22.95 -9.17 13.34
C GLN A 458 -23.22 -9.00 11.85
N ARG A 459 -22.20 -9.27 11.03
CA ARG A 459 -22.34 -9.26 9.58
C ARG A 459 -23.01 -10.55 9.11
N THR A 460 -24.20 -10.42 8.56
CA THR A 460 -24.91 -11.50 7.87
C THR A 460 -24.94 -11.23 6.37
N GLY A 461 -25.10 -12.26 5.54
CA GLY A 461 -25.19 -12.09 4.08
C GLY A 461 -26.39 -11.25 3.62
N ALA A 462 -27.42 -11.09 4.46
CA ALA A 462 -28.59 -10.27 4.18
C ALA A 462 -28.30 -8.76 4.31
N ASN A 463 -27.37 -8.37 5.19
CA ASN A 463 -27.13 -6.96 5.55
C ASN A 463 -25.98 -6.34 4.73
N ASP A 464 -25.35 -7.12 3.85
CA ASP A 464 -24.23 -6.69 3.00
C ASP A 464 -24.60 -5.55 2.04
N ALA A 465 -25.83 -5.56 1.51
CA ALA A 465 -26.32 -4.50 0.63
C ALA A 465 -26.47 -3.15 1.38
N GLY A 466 -27.06 -3.17 2.58
CA GLY A 466 -27.20 -1.98 3.43
C GLY A 466 -25.84 -1.42 3.85
N LEU A 467 -24.88 -2.28 4.18
CA LEU A 467 -23.51 -1.86 4.50
C LEU A 467 -22.82 -1.18 3.31
N GLN A 468 -22.96 -1.73 2.10
CA GLN A 468 -22.41 -1.09 0.89
C GLN A 468 -23.06 0.27 0.62
N GLU A 469 -24.36 0.41 0.86
CA GLU A 469 -25.08 1.68 0.71
C GLU A 469 -24.54 2.76 1.66
N VAL A 470 -24.34 2.41 2.94
CA VAL A 470 -23.74 3.30 3.96
C VAL A 470 -22.33 3.72 3.54
N ILE A 471 -21.50 2.79 3.09
CA ILE A 471 -20.13 3.09 2.64
C ILE A 471 -20.15 4.06 1.45
N ASN A 472 -21.01 3.81 0.47
CA ASN A 472 -21.15 4.68 -0.71
C ASN A 472 -21.66 6.08 -0.32
N ALA A 473 -22.61 6.17 0.62
CA ALA A 473 -23.06 7.44 1.16
C ALA A 473 -21.92 8.19 1.86
N ALA A 474 -21.08 7.48 2.63
CA ALA A 474 -19.94 8.06 3.35
C ALA A 474 -18.92 8.70 2.40
N VAL A 475 -18.59 7.97 1.33
CA VAL A 475 -17.66 8.42 0.30
C VAL A 475 -18.19 9.69 -0.38
N ARG A 476 -19.49 9.73 -0.71
CA ARG A 476 -20.13 10.92 -1.30
C ARG A 476 -20.14 12.12 -0.35
N ALA A 477 -20.35 11.88 0.95
CA ALA A 477 -20.40 12.91 1.97
C ALA A 477 -19.02 13.31 2.53
N ASN A 478 -17.92 12.73 2.03
CA ASN A 478 -16.55 12.96 2.51
C ASN A 478 -16.36 12.63 4.02
N VAL A 479 -17.01 11.56 4.47
CA VAL A 479 -16.99 11.06 5.85
C VAL A 479 -16.12 9.80 5.93
N ALA A 480 -15.15 9.80 6.83
CA ALA A 480 -14.37 8.62 7.21
C ALA A 480 -15.00 7.94 8.44
N PHE A 481 -15.20 6.64 8.37
CA PHE A 481 -15.83 5.85 9.43
C PHE A 481 -14.81 5.12 10.32
N PHE A 482 -15.00 5.22 11.63
CA PHE A 482 -14.18 4.54 12.63
C PHE A 482 -15.10 3.84 13.64
N PRO A 483 -15.42 2.54 13.44
CA PRO A 483 -16.19 1.79 14.42
C PRO A 483 -15.35 1.53 15.67
N ILE A 484 -15.95 1.78 16.84
CA ILE A 484 -15.36 1.55 18.15
C ILE A 484 -16.30 0.62 18.91
N ASP A 485 -15.80 -0.58 19.22
CA ASP A 485 -16.52 -1.54 20.03
C ASP A 485 -16.50 -1.10 21.50
N ALA A 486 -17.66 -0.72 22.03
CA ALA A 486 -17.83 -0.29 23.42
C ALA A 486 -17.74 -1.45 24.43
N GLN A 487 -17.71 -2.71 23.97
CA GLN A 487 -17.51 -3.88 24.81
C GLN A 487 -16.03 -4.05 25.20
N GLY A 488 -15.07 -3.65 24.36
CA GLY A 488 -13.64 -3.82 24.61
C GLY A 488 -13.18 -5.29 24.63
N LEU A 489 -11.88 -5.53 24.84
CA LEU A 489 -11.32 -6.88 25.04
C LEU A 489 -11.64 -7.38 26.46
N ILE A 490 -12.88 -7.78 26.70
CA ILE A 490 -13.25 -8.46 27.95
C ILE A 490 -12.81 -9.92 27.80
N ALA A 491 -11.73 -10.30 28.50
CA ALA A 491 -11.41 -11.70 28.69
C ALA A 491 -12.55 -12.35 29.49
N LYS A 492 -13.43 -13.10 28.82
CA LYS A 492 -14.40 -13.93 29.51
C LYS A 492 -13.62 -15.01 30.28
N PRO A 493 -13.77 -15.13 31.61
CA PRO A 493 -13.18 -16.25 32.33
C PRO A 493 -13.75 -17.56 31.76
N PRO A 494 -12.96 -18.64 31.72
CA PRO A 494 -13.44 -19.94 31.24
C PRO A 494 -14.67 -20.34 32.07
N VAL A 495 -15.73 -20.71 31.38
CA VAL A 495 -16.96 -21.24 32.00
C VAL A 495 -16.57 -22.53 32.74
N PRO A 496 -16.99 -22.71 34.01
CA PRO A 496 -16.62 -23.87 34.82
C PRO A 496 -17.13 -25.20 34.25
#